data_AF-A0A2D4ZQF7-F1
#
_entry.id   AF-A0A2D4ZQF7-F1
#
_cell.length_a   1.000
_cell.length_b   1.000
_cell.length_c   1.000
_cell.angle_alpha   90.00
_cell.angle_beta   90.00
_cell.angle_gamma   90.00
#
_symmetry.space_group_name_H-M   'P 1'
#
loop_
_entity.id
_entity.type
_entity.pdbx_description
1 polymer ?
#
loop_
_entity_poly.entity_id
_entity_poly.type
_entity_poly.pdbx_seq_one_letter_code
_entity_poly.pdbx_strand_id
1 'polypeptide(L)'
;PNLPIFCIANEFFDALPIRQFQFEATGWHERLIGLKDGAFHIGLTSAPTRLPALDHRVGEVQIGDIVELNTGGQAIAKQLGHHIEAQGGAALLIDYGDWETLGDTLQAVYQHDITEFLSAPGLADLSAHVDFAALVSNLACKHSRLTPQGVLLERLGITARAQALAKRLSGMALDQHIAAHKRLTHPAEMGNLFKAIALYPSTTHAPAGFTE
;
A
#
# COMPACT_ATOMS: atom_id res chain seq x y z
N PRO A 1 11.59 -12.91 19.55
CA PRO A 1 12.11 -12.44 20.85
C PRO A 1 11.08 -11.49 21.51
N ASN A 2 10.89 -11.56 22.83
CA ASN A 2 9.97 -10.66 23.56
C ASN A 2 10.69 -9.36 23.88
N LEU A 3 10.97 -8.56 22.85
CA LEU A 3 11.63 -7.27 22.95
C LEU A 3 10.87 -6.24 22.09
N PRO A 4 10.99 -4.94 22.41
CA PRO A 4 10.51 -3.89 21.52
C PRO A 4 11.08 -4.04 20.11
N ILE A 5 10.31 -3.69 19.09
CA ILE A 5 10.74 -3.78 17.68
C ILE A 5 10.65 -2.44 16.98
N PHE A 6 11.57 -2.19 16.04
CA PHE A 6 11.43 -1.14 15.04
C PHE A 6 11.31 -1.81 13.68
N CYS A 7 10.11 -1.77 13.11
CA CYS A 7 9.79 -2.41 11.84
C CYS A 7 9.70 -1.35 10.73
N ILE A 8 10.27 -1.64 9.56
CA ILE A 8 10.09 -0.84 8.35
C ILE A 8 9.58 -1.79 7.26
N ALA A 9 8.39 -1.52 6.77
CA ALA A 9 7.78 -2.20 5.64
C ALA A 9 7.64 -1.17 4.51
N ASN A 10 8.61 -1.15 3.59
CA ASN A 10 8.61 -0.27 2.43
C ASN A 10 8.34 -1.12 1.18
N GLU A 11 7.25 -0.85 0.46
CA GLU A 11 6.84 -1.61 -0.74
C GLU A 11 6.75 -3.11 -0.41
N PHE A 12 6.03 -3.40 0.68
CA PHE A 12 5.85 -4.77 1.15
C PHE A 12 4.40 -5.22 1.00
N PHE A 13 3.44 -4.32 1.25
CA PHE A 13 2.03 -4.68 1.28
C PHE A 13 1.41 -4.69 -0.12
N ASP A 14 1.93 -3.90 -1.05
CA ASP A 14 1.53 -3.89 -2.47
C ASP A 14 1.78 -5.22 -3.19
N ALA A 15 2.86 -5.93 -2.80
CA ALA A 15 3.28 -7.19 -3.38
C ALA A 15 2.55 -8.39 -2.75
N LEU A 16 1.73 -8.17 -1.71
CA LEU A 16 0.97 -9.25 -1.10
C LEU A 16 -0.27 -9.60 -1.94
N PRO A 17 -0.66 -10.88 -1.99
CA PRO A 17 -1.82 -11.30 -2.77
C PRO A 17 -3.11 -10.58 -2.37
N ILE A 18 -3.82 -10.07 -3.37
CA ILE A 18 -5.16 -9.52 -3.24
C ILE A 18 -6.22 -10.49 -3.76
N ARG A 19 -7.45 -10.33 -3.27
CA ARG A 19 -8.66 -10.91 -3.87
C ARG A 19 -9.51 -9.79 -4.44
N GLN A 20 -9.99 -9.94 -5.67
CA GLN A 20 -10.82 -8.94 -6.33
C GLN A 20 -12.28 -9.39 -6.37
N PHE A 21 -13.19 -8.46 -6.10
CA PHE A 21 -14.64 -8.68 -6.16
C PHE A 21 -15.24 -7.63 -7.06
N GLN A 22 -16.10 -8.06 -7.99
CA GLN A 22 -16.83 -7.19 -8.90
C GLN A 22 -18.30 -7.15 -8.52
N PHE A 23 -18.89 -5.96 -8.48
CA PHE A 23 -20.31 -5.81 -8.21
C PHE A 23 -21.13 -6.10 -9.47
N GLU A 24 -22.13 -6.96 -9.34
CA GLU A 24 -23.06 -7.37 -10.39
C GLU A 24 -24.50 -7.17 -9.92
N ALA A 25 -25.47 -7.37 -10.83
CA ALA A 25 -26.90 -7.22 -10.52
C ALA A 25 -27.38 -8.07 -9.32
N THR A 26 -26.70 -9.17 -9.02
CA THR A 26 -26.99 -10.09 -7.91
C THR A 26 -26.15 -9.86 -6.65
N GLY A 27 -25.25 -8.87 -6.65
CA GLY A 27 -24.34 -8.54 -5.56
C GLY A 27 -22.87 -8.68 -5.96
N TRP A 28 -21.98 -8.85 -4.98
CA TRP A 28 -20.55 -9.03 -5.22
C TRP A 28 -20.22 -10.43 -5.74
N HIS A 29 -19.39 -10.54 -6.75
CA HIS A 29 -18.85 -11.80 -7.26
C HIS A 29 -17.32 -11.74 -7.24
N GLU A 30 -16.67 -12.78 -6.73
CA GLU A 30 -15.21 -12.86 -6.79
C GLU A 30 -14.73 -13.05 -8.23
N ARG A 31 -13.71 -12.27 -8.62
CA ARG A 31 -12.98 -12.44 -9.88
C ARG A 31 -11.98 -13.58 -9.71
N LEU A 32 -12.03 -14.53 -10.63
CA LEU A 32 -11.18 -15.72 -10.64
C LEU A 32 -10.45 -15.83 -11.98
N ILE A 33 -9.30 -16.50 -11.98
CA ILE A 33 -8.58 -16.82 -13.21
C ILE A 33 -9.03 -18.19 -13.70
N GLY A 34 -9.65 -18.22 -14.88
CA GLY A 34 -10.07 -19.43 -15.58
C GLY A 34 -9.23 -19.71 -16.82
N LEU A 35 -9.49 -20.86 -17.45
CA LEU A 35 -8.87 -21.27 -18.71
C LEU A 35 -9.96 -21.40 -19.78
N LYS A 36 -9.78 -20.68 -20.89
CA LYS A 36 -10.66 -20.78 -22.07
C LYS A 36 -9.80 -20.78 -23.33
N ASP A 37 -10.05 -21.72 -24.23
CA ASP A 37 -9.34 -21.85 -25.51
C ASP A 37 -7.80 -21.86 -25.39
N GLY A 38 -7.28 -22.42 -24.28
CA GLY A 38 -5.84 -22.50 -24.00
C GLY A 38 -5.20 -21.21 -23.45
N ALA A 39 -5.98 -20.17 -23.20
CA ALA A 39 -5.54 -18.90 -22.62
C ALA A 39 -6.17 -18.62 -21.25
N PHE A 40 -5.47 -17.87 -20.40
CA PHE A 40 -6.03 -17.40 -19.12
C PHE A 40 -7.03 -16.27 -19.36
N HIS A 41 -8.16 -16.31 -18.63
CA HIS A 41 -9.19 -15.28 -18.67
C HIS A 41 -9.70 -14.98 -17.27
N ILE A 42 -10.16 -13.76 -17.06
CA ILE A 42 -10.89 -13.38 -15.85
C ILE A 42 -12.34 -13.87 -16.00
N GLY A 43 -12.81 -14.62 -15.00
CA GLY A 43 -14.20 -15.01 -14.83
C GLY A 43 -14.75 -14.56 -13.49
N LEU A 44 -16.05 -14.67 -13.31
CA LEU A 44 -16.73 -14.40 -12.05
C LEU A 44 -17.24 -15.70 -11.43
N THR A 45 -17.28 -15.75 -10.10
CA THR A 45 -17.99 -16.82 -9.37
C THR A 45 -19.46 -16.90 -9.82
N SER A 46 -20.02 -18.11 -9.87
CA SER A 46 -21.39 -18.33 -10.38
C SER A 46 -22.49 -17.86 -9.43
N ALA A 47 -22.16 -17.71 -8.14
CA ALA A 47 -23.08 -17.23 -7.11
C ALA A 47 -22.44 -16.04 -6.38
N PRO A 48 -23.25 -15.10 -5.87
CA PRO A 48 -22.72 -13.93 -5.17
C PRO A 48 -21.99 -14.33 -3.91
N THR A 49 -20.85 -13.69 -3.69
CA THR A 49 -20.01 -13.81 -2.50
C THR A 49 -20.50 -12.87 -1.41
N ARG A 50 -20.63 -13.40 -0.18
CA ARG A 50 -21.01 -12.61 1.00
C ARG A 50 -19.86 -12.62 1.99
N LEU A 51 -19.28 -11.46 2.22
CA LEU A 51 -18.19 -11.27 3.18
C LEU A 51 -18.46 -9.99 3.98
N PRO A 52 -18.30 -9.99 5.31
CA PRO A 52 -18.43 -8.77 6.12
C PRO A 52 -17.52 -7.63 5.66
N ALA A 53 -16.38 -7.96 5.06
CA ALA A 53 -15.46 -7.00 4.48
C ALA A 53 -15.98 -6.32 3.20
N LEU A 54 -17.13 -6.75 2.66
CA LEU A 54 -17.80 -6.10 1.54
C LEU A 54 -19.02 -5.29 2.01
N ASP A 55 -19.49 -5.54 3.24
CA ASP A 55 -20.72 -4.97 3.79
C ASP A 55 -20.58 -3.51 4.22
N HIS A 56 -19.37 -3.00 4.43
CA HIS A 56 -19.14 -1.62 4.90
C HIS A 56 -19.00 -0.60 3.77
N ARG A 57 -18.93 -1.06 2.51
CA ARG A 57 -18.86 -0.21 1.31
C ARG A 57 -20.26 0.16 0.83
N VAL A 58 -21.14 0.56 1.77
CA VAL A 58 -22.54 0.90 1.51
C VAL A 58 -22.64 2.34 1.01
N GLY A 59 -22.49 2.50 -0.30
CA GLY A 59 -22.78 3.72 -1.06
C GLY A 59 -23.51 3.37 -2.37
N GLU A 60 -23.54 4.28 -3.34
CA GLU A 60 -24.01 3.98 -4.71
C GLU A 60 -22.94 3.15 -5.45
N VAL A 61 -22.80 1.87 -5.08
CA VAL A 61 -22.00 0.90 -5.85
C VAL A 61 -22.70 0.64 -7.17
N GLN A 62 -21.95 0.72 -8.26
CA GLN A 62 -22.45 0.49 -9.63
C GLN A 62 -22.04 -0.89 -10.12
N ILE A 63 -22.82 -1.44 -11.04
CA ILE A 63 -22.45 -2.69 -11.73
C ILE A 63 -21.11 -2.46 -12.43
N GLY A 64 -20.16 -3.37 -12.19
CA GLY A 64 -18.79 -3.30 -12.70
C GLY A 64 -17.78 -2.73 -11.71
N ASP A 65 -18.22 -2.15 -10.58
CA ASP A 65 -17.28 -1.66 -9.56
C ASP A 65 -16.45 -2.82 -9.00
N ILE A 66 -15.16 -2.57 -8.79
CA ILE A 66 -14.21 -3.55 -8.28
C ILE A 66 -13.69 -3.13 -6.90
N VAL A 67 -13.62 -4.11 -6.01
CA VAL A 67 -13.01 -3.99 -4.68
C VAL A 67 -11.90 -5.02 -4.54
N GLU A 68 -10.79 -4.60 -3.96
CA GLU A 68 -9.61 -5.43 -3.70
C GLU A 68 -9.43 -5.62 -2.19
N LEU A 69 -9.24 -6.87 -1.76
CA LEU A 69 -9.04 -7.21 -0.36
C LEU A 69 -7.68 -7.89 -0.14
N ASN A 70 -6.84 -7.27 0.69
CA ASN A 70 -5.53 -7.81 1.09
C ASN A 70 -5.60 -8.41 2.52
N THR A 71 -6.22 -9.58 2.63
CA THR A 71 -6.42 -10.25 3.94
C THR A 71 -5.10 -10.69 4.61
N GLY A 72 -4.09 -11.04 3.81
CA GLY A 72 -2.75 -11.40 4.30
C GLY A 72 -2.05 -10.20 4.95
N GLY A 73 -2.06 -9.05 4.30
CA GLY A 73 -1.53 -7.79 4.82
C GLY A 73 -2.23 -7.37 6.11
N GLN A 74 -3.56 -7.46 6.17
CA GLN A 74 -4.31 -7.18 7.40
C GLN A 74 -3.92 -8.12 8.56
N ALA A 75 -3.71 -9.41 8.29
CA ALA A 75 -3.27 -10.36 9.32
C ALA A 75 -1.87 -10.02 9.84
N ILE A 76 -0.94 -9.66 8.95
CA ILE A 76 0.42 -9.23 9.32
C ILE A 76 0.37 -7.94 10.15
N ALA A 77 -0.37 -6.92 9.70
CA ALA A 77 -0.53 -5.67 10.44
C ALA A 77 -1.14 -5.89 11.82
N LYS A 78 -2.13 -6.79 11.94
CA LYS A 78 -2.74 -7.17 13.22
C LYS A 78 -1.74 -7.83 14.16
N GLN A 79 -0.92 -8.76 13.68
CA GLN A 79 0.13 -9.38 14.48
C GLN A 79 1.17 -8.36 14.93
N LEU A 80 1.57 -7.46 14.03
CA LEU A 80 2.52 -6.39 14.31
C LEU A 80 1.98 -5.43 15.38
N GLY A 81 0.72 -5.03 15.28
CA GLY A 81 0.06 -4.18 16.26
C GLY A 81 -0.05 -4.82 17.65
N HIS A 82 -0.35 -6.13 17.72
CA HIS A 82 -0.33 -6.86 19.00
C HIS A 82 1.07 -6.88 19.63
N HIS A 83 2.11 -7.13 18.82
CA HIS A 83 3.48 -7.15 19.32
C HIS A 83 3.90 -5.76 19.83
N ILE A 84 3.63 -4.70 19.06
CA ILE A 84 3.97 -3.33 19.43
C ILE A 84 3.25 -2.91 20.71
N GLU A 85 1.96 -3.24 20.85
CA GLU A 85 1.21 -2.90 22.06
C GLU A 85 1.75 -3.65 23.29
N ALA A 86 2.06 -4.93 23.15
CA ALA A 86 2.49 -5.78 24.27
C ALA A 86 3.96 -5.58 24.67
N GLN A 87 4.85 -5.33 23.71
CA GLN A 87 6.30 -5.32 23.92
C GLN A 87 6.95 -3.96 23.64
N GLY A 88 6.20 -2.98 23.16
CA GLY A 88 6.72 -1.68 22.74
C GLY A 88 7.38 -1.70 21.36
N GLY A 89 7.86 -0.53 20.95
CA GLY A 89 8.48 -0.32 19.64
C GLY A 89 7.62 0.52 18.70
N ALA A 90 7.88 0.47 17.40
CA ALA A 90 7.09 1.13 16.38
C ALA A 90 7.25 0.44 15.02
N ALA A 91 6.30 0.68 14.11
CA ALA A 91 6.44 0.30 12.71
C ALA A 91 6.15 1.47 11.79
N LEU A 92 6.86 1.53 10.67
CA LEU A 92 6.58 2.42 9.54
C LEU A 92 6.15 1.55 8.36
N LEU A 93 4.93 1.76 7.87
CA LEU A 93 4.42 1.10 6.67
C LEU A 93 4.36 2.16 5.57
N ILE A 94 5.09 1.95 4.48
CA ILE A 94 5.31 2.91 3.40
C ILE A 94 5.00 2.20 2.10
N ASP A 95 3.99 2.67 1.37
CA ASP A 95 3.51 2.00 0.18
C ASP A 95 2.69 2.92 -0.73
N TYR A 96 2.47 2.52 -1.98
CA TYR A 96 1.53 3.16 -2.90
C TYR A 96 0.10 2.78 -2.54
N GLY A 97 -0.76 3.78 -2.43
CA GLY A 97 -2.15 3.59 -2.07
C GLY A 97 -2.79 4.84 -1.50
N ASP A 98 -3.94 4.65 -0.87
CA ASP A 98 -4.70 5.71 -0.23
C ASP A 98 -5.46 5.19 1.00
N TRP A 99 -6.18 6.09 1.69
CA TRP A 99 -6.97 5.71 2.86
C TRP A 99 -7.98 4.61 2.52
N GLU A 100 -8.74 4.78 1.44
CA GLU A 100 -9.61 3.75 0.88
C GLU A 100 -9.32 3.61 -0.61
N THR A 101 -9.19 2.37 -1.10
CA THR A 101 -9.00 2.11 -2.53
C THR A 101 -10.31 1.66 -3.17
N LEU A 102 -10.60 2.18 -4.37
CA LEU A 102 -11.72 1.73 -5.21
C LEU A 102 -11.20 1.47 -6.62
N GLY A 103 -11.69 0.40 -7.25
CA GLY A 103 -11.33 0.03 -8.61
C GLY A 103 -10.28 -1.08 -8.71
N ASP A 104 -9.98 -1.42 -9.96
CA ASP A 104 -8.93 -2.38 -10.33
C ASP A 104 -7.57 -1.68 -10.25
N THR A 105 -6.78 -2.01 -9.24
CA THR A 105 -5.46 -1.40 -9.02
C THR A 105 -4.31 -2.37 -9.26
N LEU A 106 -4.62 -3.64 -9.53
CA LEU A 106 -3.64 -4.64 -9.93
C LEU A 106 -2.92 -4.20 -11.21
N GLN A 107 -1.62 -4.00 -11.10
CA GLN A 107 -0.76 -3.63 -12.21
C GLN A 107 0.27 -4.73 -12.44
N ALA A 108 0.66 -4.88 -13.70
CA ALA A 108 1.79 -5.70 -14.08
C ALA A 108 2.81 -4.85 -14.84
N VAL A 109 4.07 -4.93 -14.43
CA VAL A 109 5.18 -4.25 -15.08
C VAL A 109 6.15 -5.29 -15.63
N TYR A 110 6.45 -5.21 -16.91
CA TYR A 110 7.42 -6.07 -17.58
C TYR A 110 8.35 -5.21 -18.43
N GLN A 111 9.67 -5.36 -18.26
CA GLN A 111 10.69 -4.60 -19.01
C GLN A 111 10.51 -3.06 -18.96
N HIS A 112 10.04 -2.52 -17.82
CA HIS A 112 9.72 -1.10 -17.58
C HIS A 112 8.46 -0.55 -18.27
N ASP A 113 7.63 -1.43 -18.84
CA ASP A 113 6.34 -1.04 -19.43
C ASP A 113 5.18 -1.73 -18.71
N ILE A 114 4.04 -1.02 -18.61
CA ILE A 114 2.79 -1.58 -18.09
C ILE A 114 2.27 -2.60 -19.10
N THR A 115 1.90 -3.78 -18.62
CA THR A 115 1.36 -4.87 -19.43
C THR A 115 0.11 -5.47 -18.80
N GLU A 116 -0.62 -6.27 -19.58
CA GLU A 116 -1.72 -7.09 -19.07
C GLU A 116 -1.18 -8.17 -18.14
N PHE A 117 -1.71 -8.29 -16.93
CA PHE A 117 -1.16 -9.18 -15.89
C PHE A 117 -1.23 -10.67 -16.23
N LEU A 118 -2.10 -11.06 -17.17
CA LEU A 118 -2.21 -12.44 -17.67
C LEU A 118 -1.30 -12.74 -18.87
N SER A 119 -0.62 -11.74 -19.44
CA SER A 119 0.17 -11.91 -20.67
C SER A 119 1.46 -12.71 -20.46
N ALA A 120 2.11 -12.58 -19.30
CA ALA A 120 3.37 -13.25 -18.99
C ALA A 120 3.47 -13.61 -17.50
N PRO A 121 2.63 -14.55 -16.99
CA PRO A 121 2.62 -14.92 -15.58
C PRO A 121 3.99 -15.41 -15.11
N GLY A 122 4.46 -14.86 -13.99
CA GLY A 122 5.78 -15.19 -13.42
C GLY A 122 6.96 -14.46 -14.05
N LEU A 123 6.75 -13.66 -15.11
CA LEU A 123 7.77 -12.81 -15.72
C LEU A 123 7.55 -11.32 -15.45
N ALA A 124 6.30 -10.89 -15.30
CA ALA A 124 5.95 -9.54 -14.90
C ALA A 124 5.93 -9.40 -13.37
N ASP A 125 6.35 -8.22 -12.90
CA ASP A 125 6.19 -7.82 -11.51
C ASP A 125 4.75 -7.35 -11.26
N LEU A 126 4.15 -7.79 -10.16
CA LEU A 126 2.74 -7.51 -9.84
C LEU A 126 2.65 -6.70 -8.56
N SER A 127 1.90 -5.61 -8.63
CA SER A 127 1.59 -4.77 -7.47
C SER A 127 0.13 -4.34 -7.47
N ALA A 128 -0.39 -4.03 -6.29
CA ALA A 128 -1.70 -3.43 -6.11
C ALA A 128 -1.62 -2.29 -5.09
N HIS A 129 -2.51 -1.31 -5.19
CA HIS A 129 -2.58 -0.24 -4.21
C HIS A 129 -2.98 -0.78 -2.84
N VAL A 130 -2.36 -0.19 -1.81
CA VAL A 130 -2.65 -0.52 -0.41
C VAL A 130 -3.85 0.31 0.08
N ASP A 131 -4.87 -0.39 0.57
CA ASP A 131 -5.97 0.19 1.35
C ASP A 131 -5.54 0.37 2.80
N PHE A 132 -5.10 1.58 3.16
CA PHE A 132 -4.55 1.85 4.49
C PHE A 132 -5.62 1.76 5.58
N ALA A 133 -6.88 2.14 5.32
CA ALA A 133 -7.98 2.04 6.29
C ALA A 133 -8.23 0.59 6.69
N ALA A 134 -8.31 -0.32 5.70
CA ALA A 134 -8.47 -1.73 5.94
C ALA A 134 -7.25 -2.31 6.67
N LEU A 135 -6.04 -1.92 6.26
CA LEU A 135 -4.79 -2.40 6.83
C LEU A 135 -4.64 -2.07 8.33
N VAL A 136 -5.06 -0.88 8.74
CA VAL A 136 -5.00 -0.46 10.17
C VAL A 136 -6.32 -0.63 10.92
N SER A 137 -7.29 -1.32 10.35
CA SER A 137 -8.57 -1.58 11.03
C SER A 137 -8.39 -2.54 12.20
N ASN A 138 -9.02 -2.21 13.34
CA ASN A 138 -9.09 -3.09 14.52
C ASN A 138 -7.71 -3.58 15.04
N LEU A 139 -6.68 -2.74 14.95
CA LEU A 139 -5.38 -3.01 15.56
C LEU A 139 -5.44 -2.84 17.09
N ALA A 140 -4.56 -3.57 17.80
CA ALA A 140 -4.41 -3.45 19.25
C ALA A 140 -3.63 -2.18 19.68
N CYS A 141 -2.74 -1.69 18.81
CA CYS A 141 -1.95 -0.49 19.04
C CYS A 141 -2.59 0.75 18.39
N LYS A 142 -2.01 1.93 18.61
CA LYS A 142 -2.37 3.15 17.86
C LYS A 142 -1.72 3.16 16.49
N HIS A 143 -2.31 3.96 15.59
CA HIS A 143 -1.73 4.33 14.31
C HIS A 143 -1.80 5.84 14.11
N SER A 144 -0.90 6.39 13.30
CA SER A 144 -0.93 7.81 12.94
C SER A 144 -1.98 8.09 11.86
N ARG A 145 -2.17 9.36 11.51
CA ARG A 145 -2.79 9.72 10.23
C ARG A 145 -1.94 9.25 9.06
N LEU A 146 -2.60 8.90 7.97
CA LEU A 146 -1.96 8.67 6.69
C LEU A 146 -1.26 9.95 6.23
N THR A 147 0.04 9.84 5.92
CA THR A 147 0.86 10.99 5.56
C THR A 147 1.51 10.75 4.19
N PRO A 148 1.41 11.68 3.23
CA PRO A 148 2.15 11.57 1.96
C PRO A 148 3.65 11.47 2.19
N GLN A 149 4.35 10.64 1.42
CA GLN A 149 5.79 10.40 1.56
C GLN A 149 6.59 11.71 1.52
N GLY A 150 6.30 12.58 0.56
CA GLY A 150 7.01 13.85 0.41
C GLY A 150 6.88 14.70 1.67
N VAL A 151 5.67 14.78 2.24
CA VAL A 151 5.41 15.52 3.48
C VAL A 151 6.19 14.90 4.66
N LEU A 152 6.18 13.57 4.79
CA LEU A 152 6.93 12.88 5.86
C LEU A 152 8.43 13.16 5.76
N LEU A 153 9.01 12.99 4.57
CA LEU A 153 10.44 13.16 4.34
C LEU A 153 10.87 14.62 4.58
N GLU A 154 10.06 15.60 4.17
CA GLU A 154 10.33 17.01 4.44
C GLU A 154 10.29 17.31 5.95
N ARG A 155 9.30 16.79 6.69
CA ARG A 155 9.24 16.92 8.16
C ARG A 155 10.45 16.32 8.87
N LEU A 156 11.02 15.26 8.31
CA LEU A 156 12.24 14.61 8.82
C LEU A 156 13.54 15.27 8.34
N GLY A 157 13.46 16.34 7.54
CA GLY A 157 14.61 17.15 7.15
C GLY A 157 15.37 16.65 5.92
N ILE A 158 14.71 15.92 5.01
CA ILE A 158 15.36 15.40 3.79
C ILE A 158 16.01 16.50 2.96
N THR A 159 15.40 17.69 2.85
CA THR A 159 15.95 18.81 2.07
C THR A 159 17.27 19.31 2.65
N ALA A 160 17.36 19.48 3.97
CA ALA A 160 18.60 19.90 4.63
C ALA A 160 19.72 18.86 4.41
N ARG A 161 19.37 17.57 4.48
CA ARG A 161 20.29 16.47 4.20
C ARG A 161 20.74 16.46 2.74
N ALA A 162 19.82 16.64 1.80
CA ALA A 162 20.10 16.69 0.37
C ALA A 162 21.04 17.85 0.03
N GLN A 163 20.80 19.05 0.57
CA GLN A 163 21.68 20.21 0.40
C GLN A 163 23.07 19.98 0.97
N ALA A 164 23.18 19.35 2.15
CA ALA A 164 24.48 19.05 2.76
C ALA A 164 25.31 18.06 1.93
N LEU A 165 24.67 17.04 1.37
CA LEU A 165 25.33 16.06 0.48
C LEU A 165 25.73 16.69 -0.85
N ALA A 166 24.87 17.52 -1.44
CA ALA A 166 25.12 18.22 -2.71
C ALA A 166 26.40 19.06 -2.71
N LYS A 167 26.82 19.62 -1.56
CA LYS A 167 28.07 20.40 -1.43
C LYS A 167 29.33 19.65 -1.85
N ARG A 168 29.30 18.31 -1.84
CA ARG A 168 30.43 17.45 -2.21
C ARG A 168 30.26 16.82 -3.60
N LEU A 169 29.21 17.15 -4.32
CA LEU A 169 28.88 16.58 -5.63
C LEU A 169 29.05 17.64 -6.72
N SER A 170 29.37 17.19 -7.93
CA SER A 170 29.44 18.03 -9.12
C SER A 170 29.11 17.21 -10.37
N GLY A 171 28.78 17.91 -11.47
CA GLY A 171 28.40 17.29 -12.74
C GLY A 171 27.24 16.31 -12.58
N MET A 172 27.32 15.18 -13.30
CA MET A 172 26.25 14.18 -13.35
C MET A 172 25.82 13.66 -11.97
N ALA A 173 26.74 13.53 -11.01
CA ALA A 173 26.39 13.05 -9.67
C ALA A 173 25.51 14.05 -8.92
N LEU A 174 25.73 15.35 -9.11
CA LEU A 174 24.89 16.39 -8.53
C LEU A 174 23.51 16.40 -9.21
N ASP A 175 23.46 16.29 -10.53
CA ASP A 175 22.20 16.28 -11.28
C ASP A 175 21.31 15.08 -10.89
N GLN A 176 21.91 13.89 -10.77
CA GLN A 176 21.22 12.68 -10.30
C GLN A 176 20.72 12.82 -8.86
N HIS A 177 21.50 13.44 -7.99
CA HIS A 177 21.11 13.68 -6.60
C HIS A 177 19.93 14.65 -6.48
N ILE A 178 19.93 15.73 -7.27
CA ILE A 178 18.81 16.67 -7.35
C ILE A 178 17.56 15.97 -7.90
N ALA A 179 17.71 15.18 -8.96
CA ALA A 179 16.61 14.41 -9.54
C ALA A 179 16.04 13.38 -8.54
N ALA A 180 16.88 12.69 -7.78
CA ALA A 180 16.46 11.74 -6.76
C ALA A 180 15.70 12.41 -5.61
N HIS A 181 16.16 13.56 -5.12
CA HIS A 181 15.42 14.33 -4.11
C HIS A 181 14.04 14.72 -4.63
N LYS A 182 13.97 15.30 -5.84
CA LYS A 182 12.70 15.66 -6.47
C LYS A 182 11.78 14.44 -6.62
N ARG A 183 12.30 13.31 -7.10
CA ARG A 183 11.51 12.09 -7.29
C ARG A 183 10.86 11.60 -6.01
N LEU A 184 11.59 11.65 -4.90
CA LEU A 184 11.09 11.19 -3.60
C LEU A 184 10.07 12.16 -2.97
N THR A 185 10.19 13.46 -3.20
CA THR A 185 9.44 14.48 -2.44
C THR A 185 8.38 15.22 -3.23
N HIS A 186 8.53 15.33 -4.55
CA HIS A 186 7.66 16.17 -5.36
C HIS A 186 6.25 15.57 -5.49
N PRO A 187 5.17 16.37 -5.30
CA PRO A 187 3.78 15.88 -5.39
C PRO A 187 3.39 15.23 -6.71
N ALA A 188 4.02 15.65 -7.81
CA ALA A 188 3.80 15.06 -9.15
C ALA A 188 4.65 13.80 -9.43
N GLU A 189 5.51 13.39 -8.49
CA GLU A 189 6.31 12.16 -8.56
C GLU A 189 5.91 11.26 -7.37
N MET A 190 6.85 10.67 -6.63
CA MET A 190 6.50 9.75 -5.54
C MET A 190 5.93 10.46 -4.30
N GLY A 191 6.07 11.79 -4.21
CA GLY A 191 5.77 12.55 -2.99
C GLY A 191 4.32 12.45 -2.51
N ASN A 192 3.36 12.41 -3.44
CA ASN A 192 1.95 12.15 -3.12
C ASN A 192 1.52 10.72 -3.45
N LEU A 193 2.19 10.05 -4.39
CA LEU A 193 1.82 8.70 -4.80
C LEU A 193 2.00 7.72 -3.62
N PHE A 194 3.15 7.79 -2.96
CA PHE A 194 3.44 6.99 -1.77
C PHE A 194 2.85 7.63 -0.52
N LYS A 195 2.35 6.77 0.36
CA LYS A 195 1.83 7.14 1.68
C LYS A 195 2.59 6.38 2.75
N ALA A 196 2.56 6.93 3.95
CA ALA A 196 3.13 6.30 5.12
C ALA A 196 2.16 6.38 6.30
N ILE A 197 2.13 5.31 7.10
CA ILE A 197 1.47 5.27 8.40
C ILE A 197 2.43 4.69 9.44
N ALA A 198 2.40 5.23 10.66
CA ALA A 198 3.15 4.72 11.78
C ALA A 198 2.24 3.92 12.71
N LEU A 199 2.71 2.76 13.20
CA LEU A 199 2.09 2.01 14.29
C LEU A 199 2.92 2.19 15.57
N TYR A 200 2.28 2.44 16.70
CA TYR A 200 2.95 2.73 17.97
C TYR A 200 2.07 2.40 19.19
N PRO A 201 2.65 2.19 20.39
CA PRO A 201 1.90 1.81 21.58
C PRO A 201 0.87 2.87 21.98
N SER A 202 -0.27 2.42 22.51
CA SER A 202 -1.37 3.29 22.95
C SER A 202 -0.97 4.32 24.00
N THR A 203 0.07 4.01 24.78
CA THR A 203 0.62 4.82 25.88
C THR A 203 1.63 5.87 25.43
N THR A 204 1.93 5.96 24.13
CA THR A 204 2.96 6.85 23.58
C THR A 204 2.40 7.77 22.50
N HIS A 205 3.20 8.78 22.12
CA HIS A 205 2.88 9.68 21.02
C HIS A 205 3.32 9.14 19.68
N ALA A 206 2.71 9.65 18.61
CA ALA A 206 3.14 9.35 17.25
C ALA A 206 4.64 9.62 17.05
N PRO A 207 5.37 8.76 16.30
CA PRO A 207 6.77 9.01 15.95
C PRO A 207 6.97 10.33 15.20
N ALA A 208 8.18 10.88 15.28
CA ALA A 208 8.54 12.11 14.58
C ALA A 208 8.20 12.04 13.08
N GLY A 209 7.68 13.14 12.54
CA GLY A 209 7.22 13.24 11.15
C GLY A 209 5.74 12.87 10.96
N PHE A 210 5.13 12.15 11.89
CA PHE A 210 3.71 11.75 11.86
C PHE A 210 2.86 12.61 12.80
N THR A 211 1.54 12.60 12.55
CA THR A 211 0.53 13.30 13.35
C THR A 211 -0.55 12.34 13.82
N GLU A 212 -1.11 12.58 15.01
CA GLU A 212 -2.23 11.82 15.60
C GLU A 212 -3.59 12.17 14.96
#